data_AF-A0A256YRU0-F1
#
_entry.id   AF-A0A256YRU0-F1
#
_cell.length_a   1.000
_cell.length_b   1.000
_cell.length_c   1.000
_cell.angle_alpha   90.00
_cell.angle_beta   90.00
_cell.angle_gamma   90.00
#
_symmetry.space_group_name_H-M   'P 1'
#
loop_
_entity.id
_entity.type
_entity.pdbx_description
1 polymer ?
#
loop_
_entity_poly.entity_id
_entity_poly.type
_entity_poly.pdbx_seq_one_letter_code
_entity_poly.pdbx_strand_id
1 'polypeptide(L)'
;MKNKKLGRKGLIWGLPKIMVLLGAIMLFTVLWSLYTNFIKINAMDSGIRESRNIARIIDEIGSSPSLCEIGYKSPERLSNGIYEIEIVPKKVIISLNDTGMNYSASFISEIGDNISTSGGTELRIKKDHRSIKIAKDGM
;
A
#
# COMPACT_ATOMS: atom_id res chain seq x y z
N MET A 1 62.36 -32.36 21.58
CA MET A 1 60.98 -32.61 21.09
C MET A 1 60.05 -31.54 21.67
N LYS A 2 59.89 -30.39 20.99
CA LYS A 2 59.03 -29.28 21.47
C LYS A 2 57.62 -29.46 20.91
N ASN A 3 56.74 -30.09 21.70
CA ASN A 3 55.31 -30.10 21.38
C ASN A 3 54.75 -28.68 21.49
N LYS A 4 54.52 -28.04 20.33
CA LYS A 4 53.76 -26.80 20.21
C LYS A 4 52.34 -27.06 20.72
N LYS A 5 52.06 -26.70 21.98
CA LYS A 5 50.71 -26.48 22.51
C LYS A 5 50.09 -25.22 21.88
N LEU A 6 49.99 -25.16 20.55
CA LEU A 6 49.10 -24.22 19.86
C LEU A 6 47.75 -24.93 19.73
N GLY A 7 46.69 -24.40 20.35
CA GLY A 7 45.35 -24.88 20.01
C GLY A 7 44.23 -24.66 21.03
N ARG A 8 44.50 -24.31 22.29
CA ARG A 8 43.41 -24.11 23.28
C ARG A 8 43.12 -22.67 23.69
N LYS A 9 44.14 -21.80 23.80
CA LYS A 9 43.92 -20.43 24.32
C LYS A 9 43.28 -19.47 23.31
N GLY A 10 43.49 -19.66 22.01
CA GLY A 10 42.87 -18.84 20.95
C GLY A 10 41.40 -19.16 20.68
N LEU A 11 40.99 -20.43 20.88
CA LEU A 11 39.61 -20.89 20.66
C LEU A 11 38.63 -20.27 21.68
N ILE A 12 39.07 -20.12 22.92
CA ILE A 12 38.25 -19.61 24.05
C ILE A 12 37.91 -18.13 23.88
N TRP A 13 38.75 -17.34 23.19
CA TRP A 13 38.48 -15.94 22.86
C TRP A 13 37.75 -15.74 21.53
N GLY A 14 37.75 -16.76 20.66
CA GLY A 14 37.02 -16.75 19.39
C GLY A 14 35.53 -17.06 19.57
N LEU A 15 35.19 -18.02 20.44
CA LEU A 15 33.82 -18.44 20.73
C LEU A 15 32.90 -17.29 21.19
N PRO A 16 33.30 -16.42 22.15
CA PRO A 16 32.50 -15.27 22.56
C PRO A 16 32.29 -14.26 21.43
N LYS A 17 33.33 -14.02 20.60
CA LYS A 17 33.22 -13.09 19.46
C LYS A 17 32.24 -13.61 18.40
N ILE A 18 32.27 -14.91 18.13
CA ILE A 18 31.34 -15.57 17.22
C ILE A 18 29.91 -15.52 17.78
N MET A 19 29.73 -15.76 19.09
CA MET A 19 28.42 -15.62 19.75
C MET A 19 27.88 -14.20 19.68
N VAL A 20 28.72 -13.19 19.91
CA VAL A 20 28.34 -11.77 19.79
C VAL A 20 27.95 -11.44 18.35
N LEU A 21 28.70 -11.93 17.36
CA LEU A 21 28.40 -11.73 15.95
C LEU A 21 27.06 -12.39 15.55
N LEU A 22 26.84 -13.63 15.97
CA LEU A 22 25.57 -14.34 15.74
C LEU A 22 24.40 -13.63 16.42
N GLY A 23 24.59 -13.15 17.64
CA GLY A 23 23.60 -12.35 18.37
C GLY A 23 23.27 -11.05 17.64
N ALA A 24 24.27 -10.36 17.10
CA ALA A 24 24.08 -9.14 16.31
C ALA A 24 23.33 -9.42 14.99
N ILE A 25 23.65 -10.52 14.30
CA ILE A 25 22.94 -10.94 13.08
C ILE A 25 21.48 -11.28 13.41
N MET A 26 21.22 -12.04 14.49
CA MET A 26 19.85 -12.33 14.92
C MET A 26 19.09 -11.05 15.26
N LEU A 27 19.68 -10.14 16.03
CA LEU A 27 19.07 -8.87 16.39
C LEU A 27 18.74 -8.04 15.14
N PHE A 28 19.69 -7.93 14.20
CA PHE A 28 19.48 -7.20 12.95
C PHE A 28 18.37 -7.83 12.10
N THR A 29 18.33 -9.17 12.02
CA THR A 29 17.29 -9.90 11.30
C THR A 29 15.91 -9.69 11.92
N VAL A 30 15.83 -9.70 13.26
CA VAL A 30 14.58 -9.43 13.99
C VAL A 30 14.13 -7.99 13.78
N LEU A 31 15.02 -7.02 13.91
CA LEU A 31 14.72 -5.61 13.67
C LEU A 31 14.28 -5.35 12.22
N TRP A 32 14.94 -5.98 11.25
CA TRP A 32 14.57 -5.92 9.84
C TRP A 32 13.17 -6.52 9.59
N SER A 33 12.88 -7.68 10.19
CA SER A 33 11.57 -8.31 10.10
C SER A 33 10.48 -7.42 10.72
N LEU A 34 10.72 -6.82 11.89
CA LEU A 34 9.79 -5.90 12.52
C LEU A 34 9.56 -4.65 11.66
N TYR A 35 10.63 -4.07 11.10
CA TYR A 35 10.55 -2.90 10.24
C TYR A 35 9.74 -3.16 8.96
N THR A 36 10.02 -4.27 8.27
CA THR A 36 9.28 -4.64 7.04
C THR A 36 7.80 -4.93 7.34
N ASN A 37 7.49 -5.59 8.45
CA ASN A 37 6.11 -5.81 8.87
C ASN A 37 5.39 -4.50 9.22
N PHE A 38 6.07 -3.58 9.90
CA PHE A 38 5.52 -2.27 10.23
C PHE A 38 5.17 -1.46 8.96
N ILE A 39 6.05 -1.46 7.96
CA ILE A 39 5.76 -0.83 6.65
C ILE A 39 4.52 -1.44 6.01
N LYS A 40 4.42 -2.78 5.99
CA LYS A 40 3.26 -3.47 5.41
C LYS A 40 1.95 -3.09 6.10
N ILE A 41 1.95 -3.00 7.43
CA ILE A 41 0.76 -2.59 8.21
C ILE A 41 0.34 -1.16 7.87
N ASN A 42 1.29 -0.22 7.77
CA ASN A 42 0.98 1.17 7.43
C ASN A 42 0.48 1.32 5.98
N ALA A 43 1.05 0.57 5.05
CA ALA A 43 0.58 0.51 3.68
C ALA A 43 -0.85 -0.04 3.60
N MET A 44 -1.13 -1.09 4.39
CA MET A 44 -2.46 -1.69 4.51
C MET A 44 -3.50 -0.73 5.08
N ASP A 45 -3.22 -0.05 6.19
CA ASP A 45 -4.12 0.96 6.76
C ASP A 45 -4.41 2.07 5.74
N SER A 46 -3.38 2.53 5.04
CA SER A 46 -3.50 3.58 4.02
C SER A 46 -4.38 3.13 2.85
N GLY A 47 -4.19 1.91 2.32
CA GLY A 47 -5.01 1.37 1.23
C GLY A 47 -6.49 1.15 1.62
N ILE A 48 -6.75 0.68 2.84
CA ILE A 48 -8.12 0.53 3.36
C ILE A 48 -8.80 1.89 3.52
N ARG A 49 -8.11 2.87 4.12
CA ARG A 49 -8.67 4.21 4.31
C ARG A 49 -8.96 4.89 2.97
N GLU A 50 -8.05 4.74 2.02
CA GLU A 50 -8.19 5.32 0.68
C GLU A 50 -9.40 4.73 -0.07
N SER A 51 -9.49 3.40 -0.13
CA SER A 51 -10.61 2.73 -0.81
C SER A 51 -11.97 3.15 -0.23
N ARG A 52 -12.07 3.26 1.10
CA ARG A 52 -13.28 3.76 1.77
C ARG A 52 -13.59 5.23 1.43
N ASN A 53 -12.58 6.09 1.37
CA ASN A 53 -12.77 7.50 1.01
C ASN A 53 -13.30 7.64 -0.42
N ILE A 54 -12.72 6.92 -1.39
CA ILE A 54 -13.19 6.96 -2.78
C ILE A 54 -14.64 6.44 -2.88
N ALA A 55 -14.93 5.31 -2.24
CA ALA A 55 -16.29 4.76 -2.19
C ALA A 55 -17.30 5.75 -1.60
N ARG A 56 -16.91 6.44 -0.51
CA ARG A 56 -17.75 7.47 0.12
C ARG A 56 -18.01 8.65 -0.80
N ILE A 57 -17.00 9.15 -1.51
CA ILE A 57 -17.16 10.26 -2.46
C ILE A 57 -18.13 9.87 -3.58
N ILE A 58 -18.00 8.65 -4.10
CA ILE A 58 -18.91 8.11 -5.12
C ILE A 58 -20.35 8.08 -4.59
N ASP A 59 -20.57 7.66 -3.34
CA ASP A 59 -21.90 7.64 -2.74
C ASP A 59 -22.47 9.03 -2.43
N GLU A 60 -21.62 9.97 -2.00
CA GLU A 60 -22.02 11.37 -1.82
C GLU A 60 -22.45 12.01 -3.14
N ILE A 61 -21.75 11.70 -4.24
CA ILE A 61 -22.14 12.13 -5.59
C ILE A 61 -23.43 11.44 -6.04
N GLY A 62 -23.52 10.12 -5.86
CA GLY A 62 -24.71 9.34 -6.23
C GLY A 62 -25.97 9.80 -5.52
N SER A 63 -25.86 10.29 -4.29
CA SER A 63 -26.98 10.86 -3.53
C SER A 63 -27.29 12.33 -3.82
N SER A 64 -26.45 13.04 -4.57
CA SER A 64 -26.69 14.45 -4.93
C SER A 64 -27.93 14.63 -5.82
N PRO A 65 -28.85 15.55 -5.52
CA PRO A 65 -30.05 15.77 -6.33
C PRO A 65 -29.79 16.48 -7.66
N SER A 66 -28.62 17.11 -7.84
CA SER A 66 -28.23 17.88 -9.03
C SER A 66 -26.99 17.30 -9.73
N LEU A 67 -26.77 17.72 -10.98
CA LEU A 67 -25.51 17.50 -11.69
C LEU A 67 -24.35 18.04 -10.84
N CYS A 68 -23.36 17.20 -10.57
CA CYS A 68 -22.21 17.55 -9.75
C CYS A 68 -20.95 16.87 -10.28
N GLU A 69 -19.80 17.50 -10.01
CA GLU A 69 -18.48 17.02 -10.37
C GLU A 69 -17.56 17.23 -9.16
N ILE A 70 -16.76 16.22 -8.81
CA ILE A 70 -15.75 16.31 -7.77
C ILE A 70 -14.42 15.81 -8.34
N GLY A 71 -13.38 16.63 -8.20
CA GLY A 71 -12.00 16.22 -8.39
C GLY A 71 -11.49 15.52 -7.14
N TYR A 72 -11.04 14.28 -7.31
CA TYR A 72 -10.37 13.50 -6.29
C TYR A 72 -8.89 13.38 -6.64
N LYS A 73 -8.06 14.07 -5.87
CA LYS A 73 -6.61 13.92 -5.97
C LYS A 73 -6.14 12.91 -4.93
N SER A 74 -5.63 11.77 -5.39
CA SER A 74 -5.03 10.80 -4.48
C SER A 74 -3.84 11.44 -3.74
N PRO A 75 -3.73 11.29 -2.41
CA PRO A 75 -2.68 11.91 -1.62
C PRO A 75 -1.29 11.40 -2.02
N GLU A 76 -0.28 12.25 -1.82
CA GLU A 76 1.12 11.99 -2.20
C GLU A 76 1.70 10.68 -1.62
N ARG A 77 1.12 10.18 -0.52
CA ARG A 77 1.51 8.91 0.10
C ARG A 77 1.28 7.68 -0.78
N LEU A 78 0.39 7.80 -1.76
CA LEU A 78 0.16 6.76 -2.77
C LEU A 78 0.82 7.15 -4.10
N SER A 79 0.91 8.45 -4.43
CA SER A 79 1.18 9.01 -5.78
C SER A 79 2.39 8.52 -6.57
N ASN A 80 3.36 7.82 -6.00
CA ASN A 80 4.62 7.42 -6.66
C ASN A 80 4.48 6.30 -7.72
N GLY A 81 3.29 6.07 -8.30
CA GLY A 81 3.07 5.06 -9.34
C GLY A 81 3.06 3.60 -8.84
N ILE A 82 3.07 3.40 -7.53
CA ILE A 82 3.14 2.09 -6.87
C ILE A 82 1.76 1.43 -6.73
N TYR A 83 0.70 2.09 -7.18
CA TYR A 83 -0.67 1.63 -6.99
C TYR A 83 -1.51 1.78 -8.26
N GLU A 84 -2.45 0.86 -8.41
CA GLU A 84 -3.47 0.84 -9.44
C GLU A 84 -4.83 0.97 -8.76
N ILE A 85 -5.67 1.90 -9.21
CA ILE A 85 -7.06 2.04 -8.79
C ILE A 85 -7.92 1.51 -9.92
N GLU A 86 -8.74 0.51 -9.63
CA GLU A 86 -9.78 0.00 -10.51
C GLU A 86 -11.15 0.29 -9.90
N ILE A 87 -12.03 0.92 -10.68
CA ILE A 87 -13.40 1.23 -10.29
C ILE A 87 -14.33 0.41 -11.16
N VAL A 88 -15.09 -0.47 -10.51
CA VAL A 88 -16.11 -1.32 -11.10
C VAL A 88 -17.49 -0.92 -10.57
N PRO A 89 -18.63 -1.34 -11.15
CA PRO A 89 -19.94 -0.67 -10.98
C PRO A 89 -20.47 -0.51 -9.56
N LYS A 90 -19.92 -1.20 -8.56
CA LYS A 90 -20.29 -1.11 -7.13
C LYS A 90 -19.11 -1.20 -6.16
N LYS A 91 -17.88 -1.14 -6.68
CA LYS A 91 -16.69 -1.44 -5.87
C LYS A 91 -15.49 -0.68 -6.42
N VAL A 92 -14.68 -0.17 -5.51
CA VAL A 92 -13.34 0.34 -5.79
C VAL A 92 -12.34 -0.72 -5.36
N ILE A 93 -11.31 -0.94 -6.17
CA ILE A 93 -10.21 -1.83 -5.90
C ILE A 93 -8.93 -0.99 -5.99
N ILE A 94 -8.07 -1.11 -5.00
CA ILE A 94 -6.76 -0.48 -4.98
C ILE A 94 -5.72 -1.59 -4.84
N SER A 95 -4.90 -1.77 -5.86
CA SER A 95 -3.82 -2.74 -5.90
C SER A 95 -2.49 -2.04 -5.63
N LEU A 96 -1.74 -2.48 -4.62
CA LEU A 96 -0.40 -1.97 -4.32
C LEU A 96 0.66 -2.91 -4.92
N ASN A 97 1.34 -2.46 -5.98
CA ASN A 97 2.34 -3.23 -6.74
C ASN A 97 3.45 -3.77 -5.84
N ASP A 98 3.95 -2.97 -4.91
CA ASP A 98 5.09 -3.34 -4.05
C ASP A 98 4.78 -4.45 -3.03
N THR A 99 3.49 -4.71 -2.78
CA THR A 99 3.07 -5.66 -1.75
C THR A 99 2.24 -6.82 -2.28
N GLY A 100 1.75 -6.74 -3.52
CA GLY A 100 0.79 -7.69 -4.09
C GLY A 100 -0.55 -7.73 -3.33
N MET A 101 -0.83 -6.72 -2.50
CA MET A 101 -2.07 -6.63 -1.72
C MET A 101 -3.11 -5.82 -2.48
N ASN A 102 -4.35 -6.33 -2.47
CA ASN A 102 -5.51 -5.68 -3.06
C ASN A 102 -6.48 -5.27 -1.94
N TYR A 103 -6.87 -4.00 -1.95
CA TYR A 103 -7.85 -3.44 -1.03
C TYR A 103 -9.10 -3.08 -1.79
N SER A 104 -10.25 -3.15 -1.13
CA SER A 104 -11.47 -2.76 -1.78
C SER A 104 -12.52 -2.26 -0.83
N ALA A 105 -13.32 -1.33 -1.34
CA ALA A 105 -14.51 -0.83 -0.67
C ALA A 105 -15.67 -0.84 -1.66
N SER A 106 -16.83 -1.28 -1.19
CA SER A 106 -18.06 -1.19 -1.96
C SER A 106 -18.72 0.15 -1.74
N PHE A 107 -19.45 0.61 -2.74
CA PHE A 107 -20.31 1.78 -2.68
C PHE A 107 -21.71 1.40 -3.17
N ILE A 108 -22.72 2.17 -2.77
CA ILE A 108 -24.14 1.91 -3.05
C ILE A 108 -24.50 2.31 -4.48
N SER A 109 -23.90 3.41 -4.94
CA SER A 109 -24.24 4.06 -6.20
C SER A 109 -23.76 3.26 -7.41
N GLU A 110 -24.57 3.18 -8.47
CA GLU A 110 -24.19 2.44 -9.68
C GLU A 110 -23.37 3.34 -10.62
N ILE A 111 -22.19 2.86 -11.01
CA ILE A 111 -21.33 3.53 -12.00
C ILE A 111 -21.53 2.85 -13.35
N GLY A 112 -21.68 3.66 -14.40
CA GLY A 112 -21.95 3.17 -15.76
C GLY A 112 -20.75 2.59 -16.48
N ASP A 113 -19.53 3.01 -16.11
CA ASP A 113 -18.29 2.70 -16.81
C ASP A 113 -17.22 2.11 -15.86
N ASN A 114 -16.44 1.15 -16.36
CA ASN A 114 -15.28 0.62 -15.64
C ASN A 114 -14.05 1.45 -15.98
N ILE A 115 -13.30 1.86 -14.96
CA ILE A 115 -12.09 2.67 -15.14
C ILE A 115 -10.95 2.10 -14.30
N SER A 116 -9.81 1.88 -14.94
CA SER A 116 -8.55 1.60 -14.26
C SER A 116 -7.55 2.74 -14.49
N THR A 117 -6.82 3.11 -13.44
CA THR A 117 -5.73 4.08 -13.54
C THR A 117 -4.55 3.64 -12.68
N SER A 118 -3.35 3.74 -13.23
CA SER A 118 -2.09 3.57 -12.51
C SER A 118 -1.47 4.93 -12.20
N GLY A 119 -1.01 5.10 -10.95
CA GLY A 119 -0.33 6.32 -10.51
C GLY A 119 -1.21 7.57 -10.38
N GLY A 120 -0.75 8.50 -9.55
CA GLY A 120 -1.50 9.70 -9.18
C GLY A 120 -1.62 10.70 -10.33
N THR A 121 -2.84 10.86 -10.84
CA THR A 121 -3.26 12.08 -11.54
C THR A 121 -4.79 12.09 -11.48
N GLU A 122 -5.29 12.93 -10.57
CA GLU A 122 -6.68 13.33 -10.31
C GLU A 122 -7.81 12.56 -11.04
N LEU A 123 -8.67 11.91 -10.25
CA LEU A 123 -9.91 11.30 -10.71
C LEU A 123 -11.01 12.37 -10.69
N ARG A 124 -11.66 12.63 -11.83
CA ARG A 124 -12.88 13.44 -11.88
C ARG A 124 -14.09 12.53 -11.86
N ILE A 125 -14.92 12.67 -10.84
CA ILE A 125 -16.17 11.90 -10.70
C ILE A 125 -17.31 12.85 -11.02
N LYS A 126 -18.04 12.58 -12.11
CA LYS A 126 -19.12 13.40 -12.63
C LYS A 126 -20.44 12.65 -12.60
N LYS A 127 -21.48 13.26 -12.05
CA LYS A 127 -22.85 12.75 -12.14
C LYS A 127 -23.59 13.41 -13.30
N ASP A 128 -24.10 12.57 -14.19
CA ASP A 128 -25.10 12.94 -15.19
C ASP A 128 -26.49 12.48 -14.71
N HIS A 129 -27.57 12.88 -15.41
CA HIS A 129 -28.97 12.74 -14.97
C HIS A 129 -29.36 11.38 -14.35
N ARG A 130 -28.73 10.26 -14.75
CA ARG A 130 -28.99 8.92 -14.19
C ARG A 130 -27.74 8.07 -13.96
N SER A 131 -26.54 8.57 -14.20
CA SER A 131 -25.33 7.76 -14.13
C SER A 131 -24.15 8.56 -13.61
N ILE A 132 -23.28 7.86 -12.87
CA ILE A 132 -21.97 8.39 -12.47
C ILE A 132 -20.97 7.96 -13.55
N LYS A 133 -20.23 8.93 -14.08
CA LYS A 133 -19.09 8.74 -14.97
C LYS A 133 -17.83 9.18 -14.24
N ILE A 134 -16.76 8.44 -14.42
CA ILE A 134 -15.45 8.81 -13.89
C ILE A 134 -14.54 9.11 -15.09
N ALA A 135 -13.68 10.12 -14.98
CA ALA A 135 -12.72 10.49 -15.99
C ALA A 135 -11.37 10.75 -15.31
N LYS A 136 -10.28 10.52 -16.04
CA LYS A 136 -8.94 10.90 -15.61
C LYS A 136 -8.66 12.32 -16.07
N ASP A 137 -8.21 13.20 -15.19
CA ASP A 137 -7.78 14.54 -15.61
C ASP A 137 -6.41 14.42 -16.31
N GLY A 138 -6.37 14.70 -17.62
CA GLY A 138 -5.14 14.63 -18.44
C GLY A 138 -5.22 13.85 -19.77
N MET A 139 -6.41 13.53 -20.28
CA MET A 139 -6.62 13.05 -21.66
C MET A 139 -7.76 13.83 -22.34
#